data_AF-A0A917ZJE8-F1
#
_entry.id   AF-A0A917ZJE8-F1
#
_cell.length_a   1.000
_cell.length_b   1.000
_cell.length_c   1.000
_cell.angle_alpha   90.00
_cell.angle_beta   90.00
_cell.angle_gamma   90.00
#
_symmetry.space_group_name_H-M   'P 1'
#
loop_
_entity.id
_entity.type
_entity.pdbx_description
1 polymer ?
#
loop_
_entity_poly.entity_id
_entity_poly.type
_entity_poly.pdbx_seq_one_letter_code
_entity_poly.pdbx_strand_id
1 'polypeptide(L)' 'MTDEIYPEPACECGAHLEEGQTRCRKCSARQRWIKKQAAKRRDGRRRGETRRPPRAARGLAAAGVIWS' A
#
# COMPACT_ATOMS: atom_id res chain seq x y z
N MET A 1 -28.51 33.38 25.20
CA MET A 1 -27.67 32.17 25.18
C MET A 1 -27.30 31.95 23.74
N THR A 2 -26.16 32.50 23.33
CA THR A 2 -25.62 32.33 21.97
C THR A 2 -24.80 31.05 21.99
N ASP A 3 -25.38 29.98 21.44
CA ASP A 3 -24.70 28.71 21.24
C ASP A 3 -23.41 28.93 20.45
N GLU A 4 -22.35 28.29 20.94
CA GLU A 4 -20.96 28.49 20.58
C GLU A 4 -20.71 28.28 19.07
N ILE A 5 -20.15 29.31 18.43
CA ILE A 5 -19.91 29.39 16.96
C ILE A 5 -18.63 28.64 16.55
N TYR A 6 -17.92 28.03 17.49
CA TYR A 6 -16.71 27.25 17.20
C TYR A 6 -17.02 25.76 17.25
N PRO A 7 -17.20 25.09 16.10
CA PRO A 7 -17.28 23.64 16.11
C PRO A 7 -15.97 23.10 16.67
N GLU A 8 -16.09 22.32 17.75
CA GLU A 8 -14.99 21.53 18.30
C GLU A 8 -14.24 20.82 17.14
N PRO A 9 -12.91 20.86 17.11
CA PRO A 9 -12.16 20.28 16.02
C PRO A 9 -12.47 18.79 15.93
N ALA A 10 -13.14 18.40 14.85
CA ALA A 10 -13.56 17.03 14.60
C ALA A 10 -12.81 16.44 13.41
N CYS A 11 -12.46 15.17 13.52
CA CYS A 11 -11.88 14.42 12.41
C CYS A 11 -12.93 14.18 11.33
N GLU A 12 -12.51 13.93 10.09
CA GLU A 12 -13.37 13.46 8.98
C GLU A 12 -14.26 12.25 9.37
N CYS A 13 -13.86 11.47 10.38
CA CYS A 13 -14.65 10.35 10.90
C CYS A 13 -15.57 10.68 12.09
N GLY A 14 -15.73 11.96 12.44
CA GLY A 14 -16.55 12.44 13.56
C GLY A 14 -15.94 12.25 14.96
N ALA A 15 -14.67 11.87 15.05
CA ALA A 15 -13.98 11.78 16.34
C ALA A 15 -13.49 13.16 16.79
N HIS A 16 -13.66 13.50 18.07
CA HIS A 16 -13.02 14.68 18.66
C HIS A 16 -11.50 14.60 18.46
N LEU A 17 -10.93 15.73 18.06
CA LEU A 17 -9.49 15.93 17.95
C LEU A 17 -9.01 16.70 19.18
N GLU A 18 -7.84 16.35 19.68
CA GLU A 18 -7.14 17.23 20.62
C GLU A 18 -6.66 18.49 19.89
N GLU A 19 -6.41 19.55 20.64
CA GLU A 19 -5.84 20.78 20.11
C GLU A 19 -4.58 20.52 19.27
N GLY A 20 -4.54 21.11 18.07
CA GLY A 20 -3.43 20.96 17.12
C GLY A 20 -3.40 19.65 16.33
N GLN A 21 -4.30 18.69 16.57
CA GLN A 21 -4.43 17.51 15.71
C GLN A 21 -5.32 17.81 14.52
N THR A 22 -4.89 17.40 13.32
CA THR A 22 -5.70 17.47 12.09
C THR A 22 -6.47 16.18 11.82
N ARG A 23 -6.02 15.05 12.41
CA ARG A 23 -6.61 13.72 12.22
C ARG A 23 -6.52 12.89 13.48
N CYS A 24 -7.58 12.17 13.80
CA CYS A 24 -7.59 11.27 14.94
C CYS A 24 -6.60 10.11 14.73
N ARG A 25 -6.18 9.48 15.82
CA ARG A 25 -5.25 8.35 15.79
C ARG A 25 -5.72 7.22 14.86
N LYS A 26 -7.03 6.93 14.84
CA LYS A 26 -7.65 5.91 13.96
C LYS A 26 -7.48 6.25 12.48
N CYS A 27 -7.82 7.46 12.07
CA CYS A 27 -7.70 7.90 10.67
C CYS A 27 -6.24 7.97 10.23
N SER A 28 -5.36 8.45 11.10
CA SER A 28 -3.91 8.47 10.86
C SER A 28 -3.35 7.06 10.67
N ALA A 29 -3.74 6.09 11.52
CA ALA A 29 -3.35 4.69 11.38
C ALA A 29 -3.87 4.07 10.07
N ARG A 30 -5.15 4.32 9.73
CA ARG A 30 -5.75 3.85 8.47
C ARG A 30 -4.99 4.37 7.26
N GLN A 31 -4.65 5.65 7.21
CA GLN A 31 -3.87 6.22 6.10
C GLN A 31 -2.47 5.64 6.00
N ARG A 32 -1.78 5.43 7.13
CA ARG A 32 -0.48 4.74 7.15
C ARG A 32 -0.60 3.33 6.58
N TRP A 33 -1.64 2.58 6.96
CA TRP A 33 -1.89 1.25 6.42
C TRP A 33 -2.15 1.26 4.91
N ILE A 34 -3.00 2.18 4.40
CA ILE A 34 -3.27 2.31 2.96
C ILE A 34 -1.97 2.60 2.19
N LYS A 35 -1.15 3.55 2.68
CA LYS A 35 0.15 3.85 2.06
C LYS A 35 1.07 2.62 2.04
N LYS A 36 1.13 1.87 3.13
CA LYS A 36 1.90 0.62 3.22
C LYS A 36 1.41 -0.44 2.23
N GLN A 37 0.10 -0.62 2.10
CA GLN A 37 -0.48 -1.54 1.11
C GLN A 37 -0.15 -1.13 -0.33
N ALA A 38 -0.29 0.16 -0.65
CA ALA A 38 0.07 0.68 -1.97
C ALA A 38 1.56 0.52 -2.27
N ALA A 39 2.45 0.70 -1.27
CA ALA A 39 3.87 0.45 -1.41
C ALA A 39 4.17 -1.05 -1.64
N LYS A 40 3.55 -1.95 -0.86
CA LYS A 40 3.71 -3.40 -1.02
C LYS A 40 3.28 -3.89 -2.41
N ARG A 41 2.15 -3.39 -2.93
CA ARG A 41 1.70 -3.71 -4.30
C ARG A 41 2.71 -3.23 -5.36
N ARG A 42 3.27 -2.04 -5.19
CA ARG A 42 4.32 -1.51 -6.08
C ARG A 42 5.60 -2.34 -6.03
N ASP A 43 6.03 -2.79 -4.85
CA ASP A 43 7.21 -3.66 -4.70
C ASP A 43 7.00 -5.02 -5.37
N GLY A 44 5.83 -5.64 -5.19
CA GLY A 44 5.48 -6.89 -5.89
C GLY A 44 5.51 -6.74 -7.41
N ARG A 45 4.98 -5.63 -7.95
CA ARG A 45 5.03 -5.34 -9.39
C ARG A 45 6.47 -5.15 -9.89
N ARG A 46 7.26 -4.31 -9.21
CA ARG A 46 8.66 -4.08 -9.60
C ARG A 46 9.49 -5.34 -9.54
N ARG A 47 9.33 -6.16 -8.49
CA ARG A 47 10.02 -7.45 -8.41
C ARG A 47 9.57 -8.41 -9.51
N GLY A 48 8.37 -8.32 -10.06
CA GLY A 48 8.00 -9.08 -11.27
C GLY A 48 8.72 -8.59 -12.52
N GLU A 49 8.89 -7.26 -12.64
CA GLU A 49 9.45 -6.58 -13.81
C GLU A 49 10.98 -6.60 -13.85
N THR A 50 11.66 -6.41 -12.71
CA THR A 50 13.13 -6.38 -12.60
C THR A 50 13.74 -7.73 -12.26
N ARG A 51 12.94 -8.72 -11.85
CA ARG A 51 13.43 -10.07 -11.65
C ARG A 51 13.68 -10.68 -13.01
N ARG A 52 14.96 -10.92 -13.28
CA ARG A 52 15.42 -11.69 -14.44
C ARG A 52 14.53 -12.94 -14.55
N PRO A 53 13.87 -13.17 -15.70
CA PRO A 53 13.05 -14.36 -15.88
C PRO A 53 13.88 -15.61 -15.55
N PRO A 54 13.25 -16.68 -15.05
CA PRO A 54 13.96 -17.94 -14.81
C PRO A 54 14.73 -18.29 -16.07
N ARG A 55 16.03 -18.57 -15.94
CA ARG A 55 16.84 -18.94 -17.10
C ARG A 55 16.16 -20.16 -17.72
N ALA A 56 15.72 -20.05 -18.98
CA ALA A 56 15.21 -21.19 -19.72
C ALA A 56 16.22 -22.35 -19.60
N ALA A 57 15.72 -23.59 -19.58
CA ALA A 57 16.56 -24.78 -19.45
C ALA A 57 17.71 -24.71 -20.46
N ARG A 58 18.94 -24.55 -19.98
CA ARG A 58 20.13 -24.63 -20.81
C ARG A 58 20.49 -26.10 -20.93
N GLY A 59 20.23 -26.67 -22.10
CA GLY A 59 20.55 -28.05 -22.40
C GLY A 59 19.73 -28.58 -23.57
N LEU A 60 20.08 -29.78 -24.02
CA LEU A 60 19.52 -30.53 -25.15
C LEU A 60 17.98 -30.55 -25.24
N ALA A 61 17.27 -30.30 -24.14
CA ALA A 61 15.82 -30.16 -24.08
C ALA A 61 15.25 -28.97 -24.88
N ALA A 62 16.03 -27.93 -25.17
CA ALA A 62 15.59 -26.80 -25.99
C ALA A 62 15.61 -27.10 -27.51
N ALA A 63 16.30 -28.16 -27.95
CA ALA A 63 16.51 -28.47 -29.36
C ALA A 63 15.49 -29.47 -29.94
N GLY A 64 14.52 -29.94 -29.15
CA GLY A 64 13.51 -30.90 -29.63
C GLY A 64 14.07 -32.25 -30.08
N VAL A 65 15.33 -32.57 -29.73
CA VAL A 65 15.98 -33.82 -30.14
C VAL A 65 15.67 -34.89 -29.10
N ILE A 66 14.67 -35.72 -29.40
CA ILE A 66 14.43 -37.00 -28.73
C ILE A 66 15.13 -38.04 -29.61
N TRP A 67 16.17 -38.72 -29.10
CA TRP A 67 16.70 -39.90 -29.78
C TRP A 67 15.80 -41.11 -29.44
N SER A 68 15.48 -41.88 -30.47
CA SER A 68 14.93 -43.24 -30.39
C SER A 68 16.03 -44.25 -30.10
#